data_AF-A0A7S1DU83-F1
#
_entry.id   AF-A0A7S1DU83-F1
#
_cell.length_a   1.000
_cell.length_b   1.000
_cell.length_c   1.000
_cell.angle_alpha   90.00
_cell.angle_beta   90.00
_cell.angle_gamma   90.00
#
_symmetry.space_group_name_H-M   'P 1'
#
loop_
_entity.id
_entity.type
_entity.pdbx_description
1 polymer ?
#
loop_
_entity_poly.entity_id
_entity_poly.type
_entity_poly.pdbx_seq_one_letter_code
_entity_poly.pdbx_strand_id
1 'polypeptide(L)'
;WMYLEPIFASDDIQKQLPTESKRFQTVDRNWRKFTAEAFKNPAPLQLCSSERMLNTFMECNKLLDMVAKGLSDYLETKRGGFARFYFLSNDELLEILSQ
;
A
#
# COMPACT_ATOMS: atom_id res chain seq x y z
N TRP A 1 -0.64 -2.76 -4.47
CA TRP A 1 -1.24 -1.40 -4.43
C TRP A 1 -2.74 -1.46 -4.25
N MET A 2 -3.53 -2.04 -5.17
CA MET A 2 -5.01 -2.07 -5.09
C MET A 2 -5.58 -2.57 -3.75
N TYR A 3 -5.01 -3.64 -3.19
CA TYR A 3 -5.41 -4.14 -1.85
C TYR A 3 -5.12 -3.15 -0.72
N LEU A 4 -3.98 -2.44 -0.81
CA LEU A 4 -3.49 -1.56 0.24
C LEU A 4 -4.13 -0.16 0.17
N GLU A 5 -4.61 0.28 -0.99
CA GLU A 5 -5.24 1.60 -1.18
C GLU A 5 -6.41 1.84 -0.21
N PRO A 6 -7.47 1.01 -0.16
CA PRO A 6 -8.59 1.25 0.75
C PRO A 6 -8.17 1.16 2.23
N ILE A 7 -7.20 0.32 2.57
CA ILE A 7 -6.70 0.13 3.93
C ILE A 7 -5.99 1.41 4.42
N PHE A 8 -5.05 1.93 3.61
CA PHE A 8 -4.27 3.11 3.94
C PHE A 8 -5.00 4.43 3.65
N ALA A 9 -6.22 4.38 3.12
CA ALA A 9 -7.13 5.53 3.06
C ALA A 9 -7.82 5.81 4.41
N SER A 10 -7.86 4.84 5.34
CA SER A 10 -8.41 5.03 6.69
C SER A 10 -7.48 5.91 7.54
N ASP A 11 -8.02 6.99 8.10
CA ASP A 11 -7.30 7.90 9.00
C ASP A 11 -6.76 7.18 10.25
N ASP A 12 -7.47 6.18 10.76
CA ASP A 12 -7.05 5.47 11.97
C ASP A 12 -5.93 4.48 11.69
N ILE A 13 -5.93 3.83 10.53
CA ILE A 13 -4.77 3.07 10.05
C ILE A 13 -3.58 4.02 9.84
N GLN A 14 -3.79 5.21 9.29
CA GLN A 14 -2.70 6.17 9.10
C GLN A 14 -2.04 6.61 10.41
N LYS A 15 -2.85 6.82 11.46
CA LYS A 15 -2.35 7.15 12.80
C LYS A 15 -1.60 5.98 13.44
N GLN A 16 -2.08 4.74 13.25
CA GLN A 16 -1.48 3.55 13.85
C GLN A 16 -0.21 3.08 13.12
N LEU A 17 -0.13 3.32 11.80
CA LEU A 17 0.99 2.92 10.95
C LEU A 17 1.56 4.13 10.17
N PRO A 18 2.12 5.14 10.85
CA PRO A 18 2.52 6.39 10.21
C PRO A 18 3.70 6.22 9.24
N THR A 19 4.60 5.28 9.52
CA THR A 19 5.77 5.00 8.66
C THR A 19 5.34 4.33 7.37
N GLU A 20 4.54 3.28 7.46
CA GLU A 20 3.98 2.53 6.34
C GLU A 20 3.07 3.43 5.50
N SER A 21 2.28 4.29 6.15
CA SER A 21 1.43 5.27 5.47
C SER A 21 2.23 6.25 4.62
N LYS A 22 3.34 6.79 5.13
CA LYS A 22 4.23 7.67 4.33
C LYS A 22 4.85 6.94 3.14
N ARG A 23 5.24 5.68 3.31
CA ARG A 23 5.74 4.83 2.22
C ARG A 23 4.66 4.59 1.17
N PHE A 24 3.46 4.22 1.60
CA PHE A 24 2.32 3.99 0.70
C PHE A 24 1.95 5.26 -0.08
N GLN A 25 1.88 6.43 0.57
CA GLN A 25 1.62 7.71 -0.10
C GLN A 25 2.67 8.05 -1.16
N THR A 26 3.94 7.69 -0.94
CA THR A 26 5.00 7.86 -1.95
C THR A 26 4.72 7.01 -3.18
N VAL A 27 4.33 5.75 -2.98
CA VAL A 27 3.93 4.84 -4.07
C VAL A 27 2.68 5.33 -4.78
N ASP A 28 1.64 5.72 -4.05
CA ASP A 28 0.38 6.22 -4.58
C ASP A 28 0.58 7.45 -5.47
N ARG A 29 1.38 8.43 -5.03
CA ARG A 29 1.72 9.60 -5.83
C ARG A 29 2.41 9.24 -7.14
N ASN A 30 3.38 8.32 -7.09
CA ASN A 30 4.07 7.86 -8.30
C ASN A 30 3.12 7.12 -9.24
N TRP A 31 2.30 6.21 -8.70
CA TRP A 31 1.30 5.45 -9.46
C TRP A 31 0.30 6.37 -10.17
N ARG A 32 -0.30 7.34 -9.46
CA ARG A 32 -1.22 8.33 -10.03
C ARG A 32 -0.55 9.21 -11.09
N LYS A 33 0.71 9.60 -10.88
CA LYS A 33 1.47 10.37 -11.87
C LYS A 33 1.66 9.57 -13.17
N PHE A 34 2.14 8.33 -13.09
CA PHE A 34 2.40 7.51 -14.27
C PHE A 34 1.13 7.09 -15.00
N THR A 35 0.06 6.76 -14.27
CA THR A 35 -1.24 6.44 -14.89
C THR A 35 -1.85 7.65 -15.59
N ALA A 36 -1.71 8.86 -15.03
CA ALA A 36 -2.15 10.08 -15.70
C ALA A 36 -1.31 10.41 -16.95
N GLU A 37 0.00 10.16 -16.92
CA GLU A 37 0.88 10.32 -18.08
C GLU A 37 0.54 9.30 -19.18
N ALA A 38 0.29 8.05 -18.79
CA ALA A 38 -0.13 6.98 -19.70
C ALA A 38 -1.49 7.25 -20.35
N PHE A 39 -2.43 7.81 -19.58
CA PHE A 39 -3.74 8.21 -20.11
C PHE A 39 -3.63 9.35 -21.14
N LYS A 40 -2.69 10.29 -20.94
CA LYS A 40 -2.47 11.43 -21.85
C LYS A 40 -1.76 11.04 -23.14
N ASN A 41 -0.81 10.11 -23.08
CA ASN A 41 -0.05 9.66 -24.24
C ASN A 41 -0.20 8.13 -24.40
N PRO A 42 -1.19 7.65 -25.18
CA PRO A 42 -1.45 6.21 -25.37
C PRO A 42 -0.41 5.52 -26.29
N ALA A 43 0.86 5.89 -26.18
CA ALA A 43 1.98 5.27 -26.88
C ALA A 43 2.78 4.39 -25.89
N PRO A 44 2.35 3.14 -25.62
CA PRO A 44 2.91 2.30 -24.56
C PRO A 44 4.41 2.03 -24.76
N LEU A 45 4.86 1.88 -26.01
CA LEU A 45 6.28 1.64 -26.31
C LEU A 45 7.16 2.84 -25.92
N GLN A 46 6.69 4.07 -26.10
CA GLN A 46 7.46 5.26 -25.73
C GLN A 46 7.52 5.45 -24.21
N LEU A 47 6.41 5.19 -23.51
CA LEU A 47 6.35 5.26 -22.05
C LEU A 47 7.21 4.18 -21.38
N CYS A 48 7.11 2.93 -21.86
CA CYS A 48 7.85 1.80 -21.32
C CYS A 48 9.35 1.83 -21.62
N SER A 49 9.81 2.66 -22.56
CA SER A 49 11.23 2.82 -22.88
C SER A 49 12.00 3.69 -21.86
N SER A 50 11.32 4.28 -20.87
CA SER A 50 11.93 5.14 -19.87
C SER A 50 12.58 4.33 -18.73
N GLU A 51 13.92 4.29 -18.70
CA GLU A 51 14.69 3.65 -17.62
C GLU A 51 14.37 4.26 -16.24
N ARG A 52 14.12 5.57 -16.20
CA ARG A 52 13.68 6.27 -14.98
C ARG A 52 12.36 5.71 -14.45
N MET A 53 11.42 5.40 -15.36
CA MET A 53 10.13 4.83 -14.99
C MET A 53 10.31 3.44 -14.38
N LEU A 54 11.12 2.59 -15.01
CA LEU A 54 11.45 1.26 -14.50
C LEU A 54 12.08 1.33 -13.09
N ASN A 55 13.10 2.16 -12.91
CA ASN A 55 13.75 2.36 -11.61
C ASN A 55 12.76 2.84 -10.54
N THR A 56 11.84 3.74 -10.90
CA THR A 56 10.81 4.20 -9.97
C THR A 56 9.83 3.09 -9.59
N PHE A 57 9.39 2.25 -10.54
CA PHE A 57 8.50 1.13 -10.25
C PHE A 57 9.18 0.05 -9.41
N MET A 58 10.46 -0.25 -9.66
CA MET A 58 11.22 -1.17 -8.81
C MET A 58 11.30 -0.68 -7.37
N GLU A 59 11.54 0.61 -7.16
CA GLU A 59 11.53 1.20 -5.82
C GLU A 59 10.13 1.18 -5.20
N CYS A 60 9.08 1.47 -5.99
CA CYS A 60 7.70 1.37 -5.52
C CYS A 60 7.35 -0.05 -5.06
N ASN A 61 7.81 -1.08 -5.76
CA ASN A 61 7.60 -2.47 -5.35
C ASN A 61 8.26 -2.77 -4.01
N LYS A 62 9.53 -2.35 -3.82
CA LYS A 62 10.21 -2.50 -2.52
C LYS A 62 9.46 -1.80 -1.39
N LEU A 63 8.95 -0.60 -1.63
CA LEU A 63 8.15 0.13 -0.65
C LEU A 63 6.83 -0.60 -0.35
N LEU A 64 6.16 -1.15 -1.36
CA LEU A 64 4.95 -1.95 -1.17
C LEU A 64 5.20 -3.21 -0.35
N ASP A 65 6.33 -3.89 -0.56
CA ASP A 65 6.71 -5.06 0.23
C ASP A 65 6.94 -4.69 1.71
N MET A 66 7.60 -3.56 1.96
CA MET A 66 7.78 -3.03 3.32
C MET A 66 6.44 -2.66 3.97
N VAL A 67 5.52 -2.06 3.22
CA VAL A 67 4.18 -1.70 3.70
C VAL A 67 3.35 -2.95 4.02
N ALA A 68 3.35 -3.95 3.13
CA ALA A 68 2.64 -5.20 3.32
C ALA A 68 3.16 -5.96 4.55
N LYS A 69 4.48 -6.00 4.71
CA LYS A 69 5.09 -6.60 5.91
C LYS A 69 4.71 -5.86 7.18
N GLY A 70 4.83 -4.53 7.20
CA GLY A 70 4.48 -3.73 8.38
C GLY A 70 2.99 -3.88 8.77
N LEU A 71 2.10 -3.97 7.79
CA LEU A 71 0.69 -4.26 8.02
C LEU A 71 0.49 -5.66 8.64
N SER A 72 1.16 -6.68 8.10
CA SER A 72 1.09 -8.04 8.64
C SER A 72 1.58 -8.12 10.08
N ASP A 73 2.74 -7.51 10.39
CA ASP A 73 3.32 -7.50 11.73
C ASP A 73 2.40 -6.78 12.73
N TYR A 74 1.73 -5.73 12.29
CA TYR A 74 0.73 -5.01 13.08
C TYR A 74 -0.51 -5.88 13.37
N LEU A 75 -1.05 -6.57 12.38
CA LEU A 75 -2.20 -7.46 12.57
C LEU A 75 -1.87 -8.60 13.53
N GLU A 76 -0.68 -9.20 13.42
CA GLU A 76 -0.20 -10.22 14.36
C GLU A 76 -0.07 -9.67 15.79
N THR A 77 0.41 -8.42 15.94
CA THR A 77 0.46 -7.75 17.25
C THR A 77 -0.94 -7.62 17.86
N LYS A 78 -1.96 -7.26 17.05
CA LYS A 78 -3.35 -7.19 17.52
C LYS A 78 -3.90 -8.57 17.89
N ARG A 79 -3.59 -9.62 17.11
CA ARG A 79 -3.98 -11.00 17.42
C ARG A 79 -3.36 -11.48 18.74
N GLY A 80 -2.09 -11.15 18.99
CA GLY A 80 -1.41 -11.43 20.26
C GLY A 80 -2.05 -10.74 21.47
N GLY A 81 -2.63 -9.55 21.28
CA GLY A 81 -3.34 -8.82 22.34
C GLY A 81 -4.72 -9.38 22.68
N PHE A 82 -5.37 -10.10 21.76
CA PHE A 82 -6.68 -10.71 22.00
C PHE A 82 -6.87 -11.99 21.18
N ALA A 83 -6.77 -13.14 21.84
CA ALA A 83 -6.72 -14.45 21.19
C ALA A 83 -7.92 -14.78 20.28
N ARG A 84 -9.10 -14.18 20.50
CA ARG A 84 -10.25 -14.38 19.59
C ARG A 84 -10.02 -13.83 18.19
N PHE A 85 -9.12 -12.86 18.03
CA PHE A 85 -8.80 -12.33 16.70
C PHE A 85 -8.13 -13.37 15.81
N TYR A 86 -7.49 -14.42 16.33
CA TYR A 86 -6.95 -15.50 15.48
C TYR A 86 -8.00 -16.24 14.64
N PHE A 87 -9.29 -16.17 15.00
CA PHE A 87 -10.38 -16.78 14.22
C PHE A 87 -10.86 -15.90 13.06
N LEU A 88 -10.38 -14.66 12.97
CA LEU A 88 -10.77 -13.70 11.93
C LEU A 88 -9.77 -13.69 10.77
N SER A 89 -10.27 -13.54 9.55
CA SER A 89 -9.44 -13.18 8.40
C SER A 89 -8.82 -11.80 8.59
N ASN A 90 -7.81 -11.46 7.76
CA ASN A 90 -7.20 -10.14 7.82
C ASN A 90 -8.21 -9.03 7.49
N ASP A 91 -9.12 -9.27 6.56
CA ASP A 91 -10.09 -8.27 6.14
C ASP A 91 -11.14 -8.01 7.23
N GLU A 92 -11.67 -9.05 7.88
CA GLU A 92 -12.58 -8.91 9.04
C GLU A 92 -11.89 -8.19 10.21
N LEU A 93 -10.62 -8.54 10.47
CA LEU A 93 -9.85 -7.90 11.54
C LEU A 93 -9.61 -6.41 11.22
N LEU A 94 -9.30 -6.09 9.97
CA LEU A 94 -9.12 -4.71 9.52
C LEU A 94 -10.40 -3.91 9.62
N GLU A 95 -11.55 -4.48 9.25
CA GLU A 95 -12.85 -3.82 9.36
C GLU A 95 -13.14 -3.42 10.82
N ILE A 96 -12.87 -4.31 11.78
CA ILE A 96 -13.01 -4.04 13.22
C ILE A 96 -12.04 -2.96 13.71
N LEU A 97 -10.81 -2.93 13.18
CA LEU A 97 -9.76 -1.98 13.59
C LEU A 97 -9.87 -0.60 12.92
N SER A 98 -10.63 -0.50 11.84
CA SER A 98 -10.85 0.71 11.04
C SER A 98 -12.07 1.54 11.46
N GLN A 99 -12.82 1.09 12.46
CA GLN A 99 -13.90 1.82 13.15
C GLN A 99 -13.37 2.67 14.31
#